data_AF-A0A7L9C739-F1
#
_entry.id   AF-A0A7L9C739-F1
#
_cell.length_a   1.000
_cell.length_b   1.000
_cell.length_c   1.000
_cell.angle_alpha   90.00
_cell.angle_beta   90.00
_cell.angle_gamma   90.00
#
_symmetry.space_group_name_H-M   'P 1'
#
loop_
_entity.id
_entity.type
_entity.pdbx_description
1 polymer ?
#
loop_
_entity_poly.entity_id
_entity_poly.type
_entity_poly.pdbx_seq_one_letter_code
_entity_poly.pdbx_strand_id
1 'polypeptide(L)' 'MEEKKILQRISSDPDICHGKPCIKGTRIPVYLIVSLIAELSMSHKYYWTNRAK' A
#
# COMPACT_ATOMS: atom_id res chain seq x y z
N MET A 1 -7.04 -22.17 -1.50
CA MET A 1 -7.40 -21.82 -2.89
C MET A 1 -7.76 -20.33 -3.06
N GLU A 2 -8.08 -19.60 -1.98
CA GLU A 2 -8.47 -18.18 -2.02
C GLU A 2 -7.34 -17.19 -2.35
N GLU A 3 -6.11 -17.51 -1.95
CA GLU A 3 -4.92 -16.65 -2.12
C GLU A 3 -4.64 -16.31 -3.60
N LYS A 4 -4.87 -17.28 -4.50
CA LYS A 4 -4.73 -17.12 -5.96
C LYS A 4 -5.63 -16.02 -6.52
N LYS A 5 -6.80 -15.78 -5.91
CA LYS A 5 -7.79 -14.79 -6.37
C LYS A 5 -7.37 -13.36 -6.03
N ILE A 6 -6.63 -13.15 -4.95
CA ILE A 6 -6.09 -11.83 -4.57
C ILE A 6 -4.97 -11.44 -5.54
N LEU A 7 -4.05 -12.37 -5.81
CA LEU A 7 -2.90 -12.13 -6.70
C LEU A 7 -3.33 -11.79 -8.13
N GLN A 8 -4.50 -12.25 -8.59
CA GLN A 8 -5.03 -11.92 -9.92
C GLN A 8 -5.32 -10.42 -10.12
N ARG A 9 -5.49 -9.64 -9.05
CA ARG A 9 -5.78 -8.18 -9.11
C ARG A 9 -4.52 -7.32 -9.15
N ILE A 10 -3.35 -7.90 -8.93
CA ILE A 10 -2.06 -7.20 -8.93
C ILE A 10 -1.33 -7.54 -10.24
N SER A 11 -0.67 -6.54 -10.83
CA SER A 11 0.22 -6.69 -11.97
C SER A 11 1.61 -6.19 -11.60
N SER A 12 2.63 -6.82 -12.16
CA SER A 12 4.03 -6.43 -12.02
C SER A 12 4.64 -6.44 -13.42
N ASP A 13 4.81 -5.26 -13.99
CA ASP A 13 5.28 -5.06 -15.36
C ASP A 13 6.47 -4.09 -15.33
N PRO A 14 7.65 -4.45 -15.85
CA PRO A 14 8.84 -3.58 -15.82
C PRO A 14 8.60 -2.21 -16.48
N ASP A 15 7.71 -2.13 -17.47
CA ASP A 15 7.38 -0.90 -18.19
C ASP A 15 6.38 -0.01 -17.41
N ILE A 16 5.74 -0.54 -16.37
CA ILE A 16 4.76 0.17 -15.54
C ILE A 16 5.29 0.33 -14.12
N CYS A 17 5.43 1.58 -13.67
CA CYS A 17 5.91 1.89 -12.32
C CYS A 17 7.24 1.19 -11.96
N HIS A 18 8.12 0.97 -12.95
CA HIS A 18 9.42 0.32 -12.80
C HIS A 18 9.34 -1.12 -12.26
N GLY A 19 8.33 -1.89 -12.68
CA GLY A 19 8.15 -3.25 -12.18
C GLY A 19 7.61 -3.33 -10.76
N LYS A 20 7.21 -2.21 -10.17
CA LYS A 20 6.55 -2.24 -8.85
C LYS A 20 5.15 -2.85 -8.99
N PRO A 21 4.69 -3.61 -7.99
CA PRO A 21 3.36 -4.19 -8.01
C PRO A 21 2.30 -3.08 -7.97
N CYS A 22 1.41 -3.10 -8.96
CA CYS A 22 0.32 -2.15 -9.16
C CYS A 22 -1.02 -2.87 -9.23
N ILE A 23 -2.11 -2.18 -8.86
CA ILE A 23 -3.46 -2.70 -9.08
C ILE A 23 -3.76 -2.71 -10.58
N LYS A 24 -4.21 -3.85 -11.11
CA LYS A 24 -4.53 -4.00 -12.54
C LYS A 24 -5.51 -2.94 -13.03
N GLY A 25 -5.24 -2.39 -14.22
CA GLY A 25 -6.03 -1.32 -14.81
C GLY A 25 -5.71 0.07 -14.27
N THR A 26 -4.76 0.20 -13.34
CA THR A 26 -4.33 1.48 -12.77
C THR A 26 -2.81 1.61 -12.80
N ARG A 27 -2.31 2.83 -12.61
CA ARG A 27 -0.89 3.11 -12.31
C ARG A 27 -0.68 3.42 -10.82
N ILE A 28 -1.46 2.75 -9.96
CA ILE A 28 -1.41 2.94 -8.49
C ILE A 28 -0.59 1.79 -7.89
N PRO A 29 0.59 2.08 -7.30
CA PRO A 29 1.38 1.07 -6.61
C PRO A 29 0.71 0.59 -5.33
N VAL A 30 0.82 -0.71 -5.04
CA VAL A 30 0.21 -1.31 -3.84
C VAL A 30 0.75 -0.69 -2.55
N TYR A 31 2.06 -0.38 -2.51
CA TYR A 31 2.69 0.20 -1.32
C TYR A 31 2.07 1.54 -0.92
N LEU A 32 1.61 2.34 -1.89
CA LEU A 32 1.04 3.66 -1.61
C LEU A 32 -0.21 3.55 -0.74
N ILE A 33 -1.08 2.59 -1.07
CA ILE A 33 -2.32 2.34 -0.32
C ILE A 33 -2.00 1.85 1.09
N VAL A 34 -1.04 0.93 1.21
CA VAL A 34 -0.60 0.40 2.52
C VAL A 34 -0.02 1.51 3.39
N SER A 35 0.83 2.39 2.81
CA SER A 35 1.41 3.54 3.50
C SER A 35 0.33 4.50 4.00
N LEU A 36 -0.64 4.86 3.16
CA LEU A 36 -1.74 5.76 3.56
C LEU A 36 -2.59 5.18 4.69
N ILE A 37 -2.90 3.89 4.64
CA ILE A 37 -3.64 3.20 5.71
C ILE A 37 -2.82 3.19 7.01
N ALA A 38 -1.53 2.88 6.90
CA ALA A 38 -0.63 2.89 8.05
C ALA A 38 -0.60 4.28 8.69
N GLU A 39 -0.39 5.33 7.92
CA GLU A 39 -0.39 6.73 8.39
C GLU A 39 -1.69 7.11 9.10
N LEU A 40 -2.85 6.78 8.53
CA LEU A 40 -4.15 7.03 9.15
C LEU A 40 -4.29 6.34 10.51
N SER A 41 -3.78 5.11 10.66
CA SER A 41 -3.80 4.38 11.93
C SER A 41 -2.81 4.91 12.97
N MET A 42 -1.78 5.66 12.55
CA MET A 42 -0.71 6.16 13.43
C MET A 42 -1.11 7.42 14.21
N SER A 43 -2.20 8.10 13.83
CA SER A 43 -2.62 9.38 14.41
C SER A 43 -2.94 9.31 15.91
N HIS A 44 -3.47 8.20 16.42
CA HIS A 44 -3.77 8.13 17.87
C HIS A 44 -2.54 7.82 18.75
N LYS A 45 -1.44 7.31 18.17
CA LYS A 45 -0.25 6.83 18.91
C LYS A 45 0.96 7.76 18.78
N TYR A 46 1.16 8.39 17.61
CA TYR A 46 2.25 9.34 17.38
C TYR A 46 1.99 10.72 18.02
N TYR A 47 0.75 11.20 18.01
CA TYR A 47 0.42 12.46 18.69
C TYR A 47 0.52 12.37 20.21
N TRP A 48 0.30 11.17 20.79
CA TRP A 48 0.44 10.97 22.24
C TRP A 48 1.91 10.82 22.67
N THR A 49 2.74 10.16 21.85
CA THR A 49 4.17 9.97 22.17
C THR A 49 5.02 11.24 22.02
N ASN A 50 4.58 12.22 21.21
CA ASN A 50 5.30 13.49 21.01
C ASN A 50 4.78 14.67 21.84
N ARG A 51 3.76 14.47 22.70
CA ARG A 51 3.22 15.48 23.63
C ARG A 51 3.80 15.36 25.05
N ALA A 52 4.60 14.33 25.29
CA ALA A 52 5.33 14.11 26.54
C ALA A 52 6.81 14.59 26.48
N LYS A 53 7.15 15.43 25.50
CA LYS A 53 8.40 16.18 25.44
C LYS A 53 8.11 17.67 25.53
#